data_AF-A0A660V1V4-F1
#
_entry.id   AF-A0A660V1V4-F1
#
_cell.length_a   1.000
_cell.length_b   1.000
_cell.length_c   1.000
_cell.angle_alpha   90.00
_cell.angle_beta   90.00
_cell.angle_gamma   90.00
#
_symmetry.space_group_name_H-M   'P 1'
#
loop_
_entity.id
_entity.type
_entity.pdbx_description
1 polymer ?
#
loop_
_entity_poly.entity_id
_entity_poly.type
_entity_poly.pdbx_seq_one_letter_code
_entity_poly.pdbx_strand_id
1 'polypeptide(L)' 'MKRITIDPVTRLEGHGKIEIFLDENGDVKTAFFQVPELRGFEKFCQGRPVEELARLMPRI' A
#
# COMPACT_ATOMS: atom_id res chain seq x y z
N MET A 1 19.45 10.88 13.19
CA MET A 1 18.44 9.85 12.85
C MET A 1 18.53 9.55 11.36
N LYS A 2 18.99 8.34 11.01
CA LYS A 2 19.18 7.93 9.61
C LYS A 2 17.87 7.33 9.08
N ARG A 3 17.52 7.65 7.84
CA ARG A 3 16.34 7.12 7.13
C ARG A 3 16.79 6.24 5.98
N ILE A 4 16.21 5.06 5.85
CA ILE A 4 16.39 4.15 4.72
C ILE A 4 15.04 3.99 4.04
N THR A 5 15.02 4.20 2.73
CA THR A 5 13.81 4.13 1.91
C THR A 5 13.94 2.99 0.91
N ILE A 6 12.92 2.14 0.83
CA ILE A 6 12.77 1.10 -0.18
C ILE A 6 11.52 1.45 -1.01
N ASP A 7 11.76 1.90 -2.24
CA ASP A 7 10.74 2.42 -3.14
C ASP A 7 11.22 2.25 -4.61
N PRO A 8 10.67 1.30 -5.40
CA PRO A 8 9.59 0.38 -5.05
C PRO A 8 10.08 -0.86 -4.27
N VAL A 9 9.18 -1.48 -3.51
CA VAL A 9 9.41 -2.85 -3.02
C VAL A 9 9.29 -3.83 -4.18
N THR A 10 10.36 -4.57 -4.47
CA THR A 10 10.39 -5.54 -5.59
C THR A 10 9.95 -6.94 -5.15
N ARG A 11 9.50 -7.76 -6.12
CA ARG A 11 8.92 -9.10 -5.90
C ARG A 11 7.70 -9.09 -4.97
N LEU A 12 6.92 -8.01 -5.04
CA LEU A 12 5.64 -7.80 -4.38
C LEU A 12 4.54 -7.75 -5.45
N GLU A 13 3.34 -8.19 -5.11
CA GLU A 13 2.13 -7.91 -5.90
C GLU A 13 1.62 -6.51 -5.54
N GLY A 14 1.37 -5.67 -6.55
CA GLY A 14 1.02 -4.26 -6.36
C GLY A 14 2.21 -3.36 -6.03
N HIS A 15 1.93 -2.18 -5.47
CA HIS A 15 2.93 -1.18 -5.11
C HIS A 15 3.04 -1.04 -3.58
N GLY A 16 4.26 -1.15 -3.09
CA GLY A 16 4.59 -0.91 -1.68
C GLY A 16 5.82 -0.04 -1.54
N LYS A 17 5.86 0.72 -0.45
CA LYS A 17 7.01 1.53 -0.02
C LYS A 17 7.32 1.25 1.44
N ILE A 18 8.59 1.11 1.78
CA ILE A 18 9.03 0.93 3.18
C ILE A 18 9.93 2.10 3.57
N GLU A 19 9.65 2.68 4.73
CA GLU A 19 10.51 3.65 5.39
C GLU A 19 11.02 3.08 6.70
N ILE A 20 12.34 3.04 6.87
CA ILE A 20 13.00 2.53 8.08
C ILE A 20 13.78 3.67 8.70
N PHE A 21 13.58 3.88 10.00
CA PHE A 21 14.26 4.91 10.75
C PHE A 21 15.16 4.26 11.80
N LEU A 22 16.44 4.61 11.78
CA LEU A 22 17.44 4.09 12.70
C LEU A 22 17.69 5.05 13.86
N ASP A 23 17.99 4.50 15.03
CA ASP A 23 18.50 5.26 16.17
C ASP A 23 19.98 5.64 16.01
N GLU A 24 20.61 6.11 17.09
CA GLU A 24 22.01 6.54 17.08
C GLU A 24 23.00 5.38 17.04
N ASN A 25 22.62 4.19 17.51
CA ASN A 25 23.43 2.97 17.46
C ASN A 25 23.33 2.28 16.09
N GLY A 26 22.40 2.72 15.24
CA GLY A 26 22.12 2.12 13.94
C GLY A 26 21.08 1.01 14.00
N ASP A 27 20.44 0.80 15.16
CA ASP A 27 19.36 -0.17 15.32
C ASP A 27 18.05 0.40 14.78
N VAL A 28 17.14 -0.50 14.34
CA VAL A 28 15.83 -0.09 13.83
C VAL A 28 14.98 0.45 14.98
N LYS A 29 14.74 1.76 14.97
CA LYS A 29 13.85 2.43 15.91
C LYS A 29 12.38 2.25 15.52
N THR A 30 12.07 2.42 14.23
CA THR A 30 10.71 2.24 13.71
C THR A 30 10.74 1.99 12.20
N ALA A 31 9.70 1.34 11.69
CA ALA A 31 9.50 1.13 10.26
C ALA A 31 8.03 1.34 9.88
N PHE A 32 7.80 1.81 8.66
CA PHE A 32 6.46 2.02 8.10
C PHE A 32 6.37 1.31 6.76
N PHE A 33 5.34 0.50 6.60
CA PHE A 33 4.88 0.01 5.30
C PHE A 33 3.79 0.93 4.78
N GLN A 34 3.95 1.42 3.56
CA GLN A 34 3.03 2.34 2.91
C GLN A 34 2.46 1.67 1.67
N VAL A 35 1.13 1.75 1.54
CA VAL A 35 0.39 1.40 0.33
C VAL A 35 0.04 2.72 -0.35
N PRO A 36 0.85 3.20 -1.32
CA PRO A 36 0.64 4.52 -1.92
C PRO A 36 -0.52 4.56 -2.92
N GLU A 37 -0.99 3.41 -3.39
CA GLU A 37 -2.02 3.34 -4.42
C GLU A 37 -3.44 3.45 -3.84
N LEU A 38 -4.31 4.17 -4.56
CA LEU A 38 -5.72 4.31 -4.27
C LEU A 38 -6.54 4.09 -5.54
N ARG A 39 -7.51 3.17 -5.49
CA ARG A 39 -8.45 2.90 -6.60
C ARG A 39 -9.89 3.32 -6.30
N GLY A 40 -10.27 3.42 -5.03
CA GLY A 40 -11.58 3.95 -4.62
C GLY A 40 -12.79 3.05 -4.93
N PHE A 41 -12.61 1.73 -4.94
CA PHE A 41 -13.67 0.77 -5.28
C PHE A 41 -14.96 0.94 -4.45
N GLU A 42 -14.83 1.23 -3.16
CA GLU A 42 -15.98 1.43 -2.27
C GLU A 42 -16.88 2.57 -2.74
N LYS A 43 -16.28 3.67 -3.24
CA LYS A 43 -17.02 4.80 -3.83
C LYS A 43 -17.58 4.45 -5.19
N PHE A 44 -16.80 3.75 -6.01
CA PHE A 44 -17.24 3.30 -7.32
C PHE A 44 -18.48 2.38 -7.27
N CYS A 45 -18.65 1.60 -6.20
CA CYS A 45 -19.79 0.71 -6.00
C CYS A 45 -21.08 1.43 -5.59
N GLN A 46 -21.03 2.68 -5.13
CA GLN A 46 -22.21 3.39 -4.64
C GLN A 46 -23.19 3.65 -5.80
N GLY A 47 -24.46 3.28 -5.62
CA GLY A 47 -25.52 3.45 -6.62
C GLY A 47 -25.57 2.39 -7.73
N ARG A 48 -24.71 1.37 -7.68
CA ARG A 48 -24.72 0.26 -8.64
C ARG A 48 -25.62 -0.90 -8.17
N PRO A 49 -26.27 -1.62 -9.09
CA PRO A 49 -26.91 -2.89 -8.78
C PRO A 49 -25.90 -3.90 -8.22
N VAL A 50 -26.28 -4.65 -7.19
CA VAL A 50 -25.38 -5.59 -6.49
C VAL A 50 -24.91 -6.72 -7.39
N GLU A 51 -25.75 -7.12 -8.35
CA GLU A 51 -25.51 -8.19 -9.31
C GLU A 51 -24.35 -7.85 -10.26
N GLU A 52 -24.06 -6.57 -10.48
CA GLU A 52 -22.94 -6.12 -11.32
C GLU A 52 -21.59 -6.27 -10.60
N LEU A 53 -21.56 -6.22 -9.27
CA LEU A 53 -20.32 -6.11 -8.51
C LEU A 53 -19.43 -7.35 -8.67
N ALA A 54 -20.03 -8.54 -8.79
CA ALA A 54 -19.29 -9.78 -9.00
C ALA A 54 -18.46 -9.79 -10.29
N ARG A 55 -18.84 -8.99 -11.30
CA ARG A 55 -18.10 -8.84 -12.56
C ARG A 55 -17.05 -7.73 -12.51
N LEU A 56 -17.23 -6.75 -11.62
CA LEU A 56 -16.39 -5.55 -11.52
C LEU A 56 -15.25 -5.70 -10.51
N MET A 57 -15.50 -6.34 -9.37
CA MET A 57 -14.53 -6.48 -8.26
C MET A 57 -13.34 -7.42 -8.52
N PRO A 58 -13.37 -8.42 -9.42
CA PRO A 58 -12.18 -9.26 -9.66
C PRO A 58 -10.96 -8.54 -10.26
N ARG A 59 -11.05 -7.24 -10.53
CA ARG A 59 -9.95 -6.38 -11.03
C ARG A 59 -9.37 -5.46 -9.94
N ILE A 60 -9.60 -5.82 -8.67
CA ILE A 60 -8.85 -5.33 -7.51
C ILE A 60 -7.44 -5.98 -7.53
#